data_AF-A0A316RBS8-F1
#
_entry.id   AF-A0A316RBS8-F1
#
_cell.length_a   1.000
_cell.length_b   1.000
_cell.length_c   1.000
_cell.angle_alpha   90.00
_cell.angle_beta   90.00
_cell.angle_gamma   90.00
#
_symmetry.space_group_name_H-M   'P 1'
#
loop_
_entity.id
_entity.type
_entity.pdbx_description
1 polymer ?
#
loop_
_entity_poly.entity_id
_entity_poly.type
_entity_poly.pdbx_seq_one_letter_code
_entity_poly.pdbx_strand_id
1 'polypeptide(L)'
;MLLLPFAAGYAQEEDREPVYFYVTSKGENNVSEGFRRVDQPNNSHLYNWGPINFTYLSDAREIYLMFFHVNYNTYELSKKRQVYWDDTLEIRTEPASFLDNNYIIDLDELFESMSKEEIWEYFENLRDKKVYFIDKNPQFNQITPQTVKLIQVKPTISNKPQNNILFE
;
A
#
# COMPACT_ATOMS: atom_id res chain seq x y z
N MET A 1 -15.15 28.88 29.89
CA MET A 1 -14.47 28.48 28.64
C MET A 1 -13.98 27.06 28.84
N LEU A 2 -14.62 26.07 28.21
CA LEU A 2 -14.18 24.67 28.26
C LEU A 2 -13.04 24.49 27.25
N LEU A 3 -11.84 24.17 27.74
CA LEU A 3 -10.74 23.69 26.92
C LEU A 3 -10.98 22.19 26.65
N LEU A 4 -11.24 21.85 25.39
CA LEU A 4 -11.20 20.46 24.92
C LEU A 4 -9.75 19.98 24.96
N PRO A 5 -9.47 18.74 25.43
CA PRO A 5 -8.13 18.19 25.33
C PRO A 5 -7.84 17.94 23.85
N PHE A 6 -6.85 18.63 23.32
CA PHE A 6 -6.24 18.28 22.04
C PHE A 6 -5.80 16.81 22.13
N ALA A 7 -6.21 16.04 21.12
CA ALA A 7 -5.89 14.63 20.98
C ALA A 7 -4.37 14.42 21.13
N ALA A 8 -3.98 13.82 22.24
CA ALA A 8 -2.69 13.16 22.36
C ALA A 8 -2.73 11.93 21.43
N GLY A 9 -1.96 11.95 20.34
CA GLY A 9 -1.89 10.80 19.45
C GLY A 9 -1.24 11.02 18.10
N TYR A 10 -0.05 11.64 18.04
CA TYR A 10 0.78 11.66 16.82
C TYR A 10 2.28 11.46 17.09
N ALA A 11 2.64 10.88 18.24
CA ALA A 11 4.04 10.63 18.59
C ALA A 11 4.59 9.28 18.05
N GLN A 12 3.85 8.57 17.19
CA GLN A 12 4.24 7.25 16.66
C GLN A 12 4.51 7.26 15.14
N GLU A 13 4.38 8.42 14.47
CA GLU A 13 4.57 8.56 13.02
C GLU A 13 6.05 8.65 12.59
N GLU A 14 6.96 9.03 13.49
CA GLU A 14 8.32 9.46 13.12
C GLU A 14 9.38 8.33 13.02
N ASP A 15 9.14 7.13 13.54
CA ASP A 15 10.21 6.09 13.68
C ASP A 15 10.15 4.94 12.66
N ARG A 16 9.27 5.00 11.65
CA ARG A 16 9.18 3.93 10.64
C ARG A 16 9.92 4.33 9.37
N GLU A 17 11.13 3.80 9.20
CA GLU A 17 11.87 3.97 7.94
C GLU A 17 11.02 3.47 6.76
N PRO A 18 10.81 4.34 5.74
CA PRO A 18 9.98 3.99 4.61
C PRO A 18 10.69 3.05 3.65
N VAL A 19 9.91 2.17 3.01
CA VAL A 19 10.38 1.31 1.93
C VAL A 19 9.70 1.73 0.64
N TYR A 20 10.50 1.89 -0.42
CA TYR A 20 10.06 2.32 -1.74
C TYR A 20 10.13 1.17 -2.73
N PHE A 21 9.03 0.93 -3.43
CA PHE A 21 8.93 -0.10 -4.46
C PHE A 21 8.57 0.50 -5.81
N TYR A 22 9.26 0.06 -6.84
CA TYR A 22 8.68 0.07 -8.18
C TYR A 22 7.70 -1.09 -8.31
N VAL A 23 6.55 -0.81 -8.91
CA VAL A 23 5.60 -1.81 -9.38
C VAL A 23 5.21 -1.46 -10.82
N THR A 24 4.92 -2.46 -11.64
CA THR A 24 4.47 -2.25 -13.01
C THR A 24 3.03 -2.75 -13.11
N SER A 25 2.09 -1.95 -12.60
CA SER A 25 0.72 -2.44 -12.50
C SER A 25 0.04 -2.42 -13.87
N LYS A 26 -0.77 -3.43 -14.12
CA LYS A 26 -1.70 -3.52 -15.25
C LYS A 26 -3.04 -2.91 -14.84
N GLY A 27 -3.80 -2.42 -15.81
CA GLY A 27 -5.16 -1.93 -15.58
C GLY A 27 -6.13 -3.02 -15.10
N GLU A 28 -7.41 -2.67 -14.99
CA GLU A 28 -8.39 -3.48 -14.25
C GLU A 28 -8.73 -4.85 -14.86
N ASN A 29 -8.39 -5.11 -16.13
CA ASN A 29 -8.93 -6.24 -16.90
C ASN A 29 -7.92 -7.40 -17.08
N ASN A 30 -8.39 -8.62 -16.83
CA ASN A 30 -7.78 -9.91 -17.19
C ASN A 30 -6.29 -10.07 -16.80
N VAL A 31 -5.94 -9.67 -15.58
CA VAL A 31 -4.60 -9.88 -15.03
C VAL A 31 -4.57 -11.22 -14.31
N SER A 32 -3.85 -12.21 -14.86
CA SER A 32 -3.54 -13.49 -14.20
C SER A 32 -2.13 -13.52 -13.58
N GLU A 33 -1.25 -12.62 -14.02
CA GLU A 33 0.16 -12.56 -13.59
C GLU A 33 0.61 -11.11 -13.40
N GLY A 34 1.32 -10.84 -12.30
CA GLY A 34 1.90 -9.55 -11.94
C GLY A 34 0.95 -8.63 -11.18
N PHE A 35 1.33 -7.35 -11.05
CA PHE A 35 0.50 -6.35 -10.38
C PHE A 35 -0.70 -5.92 -11.23
N ARG A 36 -1.86 -5.83 -10.58
CA ARG A 36 -3.09 -5.20 -11.05
C ARG A 36 -3.38 -3.97 -10.18
N ARG A 37 -3.82 -2.88 -10.80
CA ARG A 37 -4.29 -1.68 -10.09
C ARG A 37 -5.75 -1.40 -10.40
N VAL A 38 -6.51 -1.02 -9.37
CA VAL A 38 -7.90 -0.59 -9.45
C VAL A 38 -8.07 0.67 -8.62
N ASP A 39 -8.40 1.78 -9.29
CA ASP A 39 -8.72 3.04 -8.63
C ASP A 39 -10.23 3.05 -8.34
N GLN A 40 -10.62 3.07 -7.06
CA GLN A 40 -12.04 3.05 -6.71
C GLN A 40 -12.62 4.47 -6.68
N PRO A 41 -13.86 4.66 -7.13
CA PRO A 41 -14.52 5.96 -7.04
C PRO A 41 -14.73 6.37 -5.58
N ASN A 42 -14.55 7.67 -5.29
CA ASN A 42 -14.88 8.22 -3.97
C ASN A 42 -16.40 8.42 -3.84
N ASN A 43 -17.12 7.36 -3.48
CA ASN A 43 -18.58 7.36 -3.39
C ASN A 43 -19.12 7.29 -1.94
N SER A 44 -18.24 7.41 -0.93
CA SER A 44 -18.62 7.25 0.47
C SER A 44 -18.00 8.34 1.34
N HIS A 45 -18.81 8.92 2.23
CA HIS A 45 -18.38 9.89 3.24
C HIS A 45 -17.30 9.35 4.20
N LEU A 46 -17.06 8.03 4.16
CA LEU A 46 -16.01 7.38 4.94
C LEU A 46 -14.60 7.73 4.43
N TYR A 47 -14.44 8.19 3.20
CA TYR A 47 -13.13 8.47 2.59
C TYR A 47 -12.97 9.96 2.23
N ASN A 48 -11.78 10.50 2.46
CA ASN A 48 -11.40 11.82 1.94
C ASN A 48 -11.06 11.72 0.44
N TRP A 49 -10.49 10.59 0.01
CA TRP A 49 -10.11 10.28 -1.37
C TRP A 49 -10.44 8.83 -1.71
N GLY A 50 -10.69 8.56 -3.00
CA GLY A 50 -10.98 7.21 -3.49
C GLY A 50 -9.81 6.26 -3.19
N PRO A 51 -10.07 5.06 -2.63
CA PRO A 51 -9.00 4.13 -2.33
C PRO A 51 -8.42 3.50 -3.61
N ILE A 52 -7.21 2.95 -3.51
CA ILE A 52 -6.53 2.27 -4.62
C ILE A 52 -6.16 0.85 -4.17
N ASN A 53 -6.59 -0.14 -4.95
CA ASN A 53 -6.18 -1.53 -4.74
C ASN A 53 -5.03 -1.86 -5.68
N PHE A 54 -3.92 -2.34 -5.11
CA PHE A 54 -2.89 -3.05 -5.86
C PHE A 54 -2.97 -4.54 -5.49
N THR A 55 -3.07 -5.39 -6.48
CA THR A 55 -3.11 -6.84 -6.27
C THR A 55 -1.98 -7.49 -7.04
N TYR A 56 -1.10 -8.23 -6.37
CA TYR A 56 -0.16 -9.11 -7.04
C TYR A 56 -0.83 -10.48 -7.22
N LEU A 57 -0.87 -10.93 -8.48
CA LEU A 57 -1.47 -12.19 -8.88
C LEU A 57 -0.41 -13.06 -9.54
N SER A 58 -0.42 -14.35 -9.23
CA SER A 58 0.25 -15.34 -10.07
C SER A 58 -0.56 -16.62 -10.04
N ASP A 59 -1.26 -16.93 -11.13
CA ASP A 59 -2.02 -18.17 -11.25
C ASP A 59 -1.07 -19.37 -11.31
N ALA A 60 0.06 -19.24 -12.02
CA ALA A 60 1.06 -20.30 -12.15
C ALA A 60 1.67 -20.71 -10.80
N ARG A 61 1.75 -19.76 -9.86
CA ARG A 61 2.31 -19.97 -8.52
C ARG A 61 1.24 -19.97 -7.42
N GLU A 62 -0.02 -19.82 -7.80
CA GLU A 62 -1.18 -19.67 -6.92
C GLU A 62 -0.98 -18.60 -5.82
N ILE A 63 -0.60 -17.39 -6.21
CA ILE A 63 -0.36 -16.25 -5.30
C ILE A 63 -1.44 -15.20 -5.48
N TYR A 64 -1.96 -14.73 -4.34
CA TYR A 64 -2.81 -13.56 -4.24
C TYR A 64 -2.36 -12.71 -3.07
N LEU A 65 -1.93 -11.48 -3.34
CA LEU A 65 -1.59 -10.47 -2.33
C LEU A 65 -2.33 -9.16 -2.63
N MET A 66 -2.84 -8.49 -1.60
CA MET A 66 -3.48 -7.18 -1.73
C MET A 66 -2.75 -6.13 -0.90
N PHE A 67 -2.34 -5.06 -1.58
CA PHE A 67 -1.90 -3.80 -0.99
C PHE A 67 -2.99 -2.75 -1.19
N PHE A 68 -3.27 -1.98 -0.15
CA PHE A 68 -4.39 -1.04 -0.15
C PHE A 68 -3.91 0.37 0.18
N HIS A 69 -4.21 1.32 -0.69
CA HIS A 69 -4.14 2.74 -0.36
C HIS A 69 -5.51 3.18 0.16
N VAL A 70 -5.52 3.88 1.30
CA VAL A 70 -6.74 4.44 1.86
C VAL A 70 -6.48 5.75 2.59
N ASN A 71 -7.41 6.69 2.42
CA ASN A 71 -7.43 7.94 3.16
C ASN A 71 -8.82 8.14 3.76
N TYR A 72 -9.03 7.62 4.96
CA TYR A 72 -10.31 7.70 5.66
C TYR A 72 -10.57 9.09 6.22
N ASN A 73 -11.83 9.51 6.21
CA ASN A 73 -12.30 10.59 7.06
C ASN A 73 -12.29 10.10 8.52
N THR A 74 -11.30 10.54 9.29
CA THR A 74 -11.06 10.05 10.66
C THR A 74 -12.20 10.38 11.61
N TYR A 75 -12.92 11.49 11.39
CA TYR A 75 -14.11 11.83 12.17
C TYR A 75 -15.23 10.81 11.95
N GLU A 76 -15.54 10.46 10.70
CA GLU A 76 -16.55 9.45 10.38
C GLU A 76 -16.11 8.04 10.79
N LEU A 77 -14.83 7.73 10.65
CA LEU A 77 -14.27 6.44 11.05
C LEU A 77 -14.29 6.22 12.57
N SER A 78 -13.98 7.27 13.35
CA SER A 78 -13.94 7.22 14.82
C SER A 78 -15.27 6.84 15.48
N LYS A 79 -16.39 7.05 14.76
CA LYS A 79 -17.73 6.65 15.21
C LYS A 79 -17.95 5.13 15.14
N LYS A 80 -17.09 4.41 14.43
CA LYS A 80 -17.21 2.95 14.18
C LYS A 80 -16.14 2.14 14.88
N ARG A 81 -14.91 2.65 14.94
CA ARG A 81 -13.77 2.01 15.62
C ARG A 81 -12.69 3.04 15.97
N GLN A 82 -11.72 2.62 16.78
CA GLN A 82 -10.49 3.38 16.99
C GLN A 82 -9.77 3.67 15.65
N VAL A 83 -9.23 4.88 15.53
CA VAL A 83 -8.42 5.34 14.39
C VAL A 83 -6.97 4.92 14.62
N TYR A 84 -6.34 4.41 13.57
CA TYR A 84 -4.95 3.96 13.53
C TYR A 84 -4.13 4.82 12.57
N TRP A 85 -2.81 4.77 12.71
CA TRP A 85 -1.87 5.55 11.90
C TRP A 85 -1.97 5.25 10.39
N ASP A 86 -2.38 4.03 10.03
CA ASP A 86 -2.50 3.54 8.65
C ASP A 86 -3.90 3.75 8.06
N ASP A 87 -4.73 4.61 8.68
CA ASP A 87 -6.06 4.98 8.18
C ASP A 87 -6.04 6.19 7.25
N THR A 88 -4.97 6.99 7.30
CA THR A 88 -4.79 8.20 6.47
C THR A 88 -3.49 8.10 5.70
N LEU A 89 -3.40 7.11 4.80
CA LEU A 89 -2.25 6.93 3.94
C LEU A 89 -2.14 8.10 2.95
N GLU A 90 -0.91 8.52 2.67
CA GLU A 90 -0.65 9.69 1.83
C GLU A 90 -0.34 9.32 0.37
N ILE A 91 -0.66 10.25 -0.52
CA ILE A 91 -0.11 10.30 -1.88
C ILE A 91 0.67 11.60 -1.97
N ARG A 92 1.98 11.52 -2.24
CA ARG A 92 2.86 12.68 -2.35
C ARG A 92 3.52 12.76 -3.70
N THR A 93 3.91 13.96 -4.10
CA THR A 93 4.64 14.22 -5.34
C THR A 93 5.98 14.81 -4.98
N GLU A 94 7.04 14.15 -5.44
CA GLU A 94 8.43 14.50 -5.20
C GLU A 94 9.10 14.90 -6.52
N PRO A 95 10.24 15.62 -6.49
CA PRO A 95 11.05 15.86 -7.68
C PRO A 95 11.56 14.54 -8.28
N ALA A 96 11.78 14.48 -9.60
CA ALA A 96 12.29 13.27 -10.27
C ALA A 96 13.64 12.77 -9.68
N SER A 97 14.47 13.68 -9.15
CA SER A 97 15.73 13.35 -8.45
C SER A 97 15.51 12.51 -7.19
N PHE A 98 14.28 12.36 -6.70
CA PHE A 98 13.96 11.42 -5.64
C PHE A 98 14.39 9.99 -6.00
N LEU A 99 14.23 9.60 -7.28
CA LEU A 99 14.57 8.27 -7.77
C LEU A 99 16.07 7.96 -7.68
N ASP A 100 16.92 8.97 -7.86
CA ASP A 100 18.38 8.83 -7.80
C ASP A 100 18.91 8.86 -6.36
N ASN A 101 18.15 9.46 -5.44
CA ASN A 101 18.59 9.70 -4.06
C ASN A 101 18.07 8.67 -3.06
N ASN A 102 17.21 7.73 -3.48
CA ASN A 102 16.61 6.73 -2.62
C ASN A 102 16.84 5.33 -3.17
N TYR A 103 17.03 4.37 -2.26
CA TYR A 103 17.03 2.96 -2.65
C TYR A 103 15.60 2.51 -2.92
N ILE A 104 15.33 2.10 -4.16
CA ILE A 104 14.01 1.66 -4.62
C ILE A 104 14.15 0.23 -5.12
N ILE A 105 13.31 -0.65 -4.60
CA ILE A 105 13.31 -2.07 -4.94
C ILE A 105 12.32 -2.31 -6.07
N ASP A 106 12.72 -3.03 -7.11
CA ASP A 106 11.78 -3.51 -8.12
C ASP A 106 11.03 -4.73 -7.58
N LEU A 107 9.75 -4.55 -7.24
CA LEU A 107 8.99 -5.59 -6.58
C LEU A 107 8.53 -6.70 -7.54
N ASP A 108 8.38 -6.38 -8.83
CA ASP A 108 8.11 -7.38 -9.88
C ASP A 108 9.32 -8.33 -9.97
N GLU A 109 10.53 -7.79 -10.16
CA GLU A 109 11.76 -8.58 -10.27
C GLU A 109 12.08 -9.35 -8.97
N LEU A 110 11.87 -8.72 -7.81
CA LEU A 110 12.09 -9.37 -6.52
C LEU A 110 11.21 -10.61 -6.38
N PHE A 111 9.92 -10.50 -6.68
CA PHE A 111 8.98 -11.61 -6.59
C PHE A 111 9.26 -12.70 -7.62
N GLU A 112 9.73 -12.37 -8.82
CA GLU A 112 10.16 -13.37 -9.81
C GLU A 112 11.32 -14.24 -9.30
N SER A 113 12.20 -13.68 -8.46
CA SER A 113 13.35 -14.41 -7.90
C SER A 113 13.04 -15.26 -6.66
N MET A 114 11.90 -15.00 -6.00
CA MET A 114 11.50 -15.66 -4.75
C MET A 114 10.61 -16.87 -4.99
N SER A 115 10.58 -17.81 -4.05
CA SER A 115 9.55 -18.85 -3.92
C SER A 115 8.21 -18.27 -3.43
N LYS A 116 7.14 -19.08 -3.48
CA LYS A 116 5.78 -18.68 -3.05
C LYS A 116 5.78 -18.34 -1.56
N GLU A 117 6.45 -19.16 -0.77
CA GLU A 117 6.59 -19.03 0.68
C GLU A 117 7.36 -17.76 1.06
N GLU A 118 8.48 -17.50 0.38
CA GLU A 118 9.28 -16.28 0.58
C GLU A 118 8.47 -15.02 0.24
N ILE A 119 7.68 -15.03 -0.83
CA ILE A 119 6.79 -13.90 -1.17
C ILE A 119 5.78 -13.64 -0.06
N TRP A 120 5.15 -14.70 0.47
CA TRP A 120 4.21 -14.55 1.58
C TRP A 120 4.88 -14.00 2.83
N GLU A 121 6.05 -14.52 3.21
CA GLU A 121 6.81 -14.00 4.35
C GLU A 121 7.24 -12.55 4.15
N TYR A 122 7.72 -12.21 2.95
CA TYR A 122 8.08 -10.85 2.59
C TYR A 122 6.88 -9.91 2.73
N PHE A 123 5.72 -10.29 2.19
CA PHE A 123 4.48 -9.52 2.30
C PHE A 123 4.04 -9.28 3.74
N GLU A 124 4.08 -10.31 4.59
CA GLU A 124 3.70 -10.18 6.00
C GLU A 124 4.67 -9.26 6.76
N ASN A 125 5.97 -9.31 6.44
CA ASN A 125 7.00 -8.44 7.03
C ASN A 125 6.85 -6.96 6.65
N LEU A 126 5.98 -6.61 5.68
CA LEU A 126 5.71 -5.23 5.30
C LEU A 126 4.61 -4.57 6.15
N ARG A 127 3.82 -5.32 6.95
CA ARG A 127 2.62 -4.80 7.63
C ARG A 127 2.89 -3.65 8.60
N ASP A 128 4.06 -3.67 9.24
CA ASP A 128 4.45 -2.62 10.19
C ASP A 128 5.32 -1.51 9.57
N LYS A 129 5.51 -1.52 8.25
CA LYS A 129 6.37 -0.57 7.54
C LYS A 129 5.58 0.53 6.84
N LYS A 130 6.23 1.67 6.62
CA LYS A 130 5.71 2.72 5.73
C LYS A 130 6.06 2.36 4.28
N VAL A 131 5.13 1.74 3.56
CA VAL A 131 5.38 1.23 2.20
C VAL A 131 4.86 2.22 1.16
N TYR A 132 5.68 2.55 0.16
CA TYR A 132 5.28 3.38 -0.97
C TYR A 132 5.48 2.65 -2.29
N PHE A 133 4.49 2.76 -3.16
CA PHE A 133 4.55 2.31 -4.53
C PHE A 133 4.80 3.48 -5.49
N ILE A 134 5.65 3.22 -6.47
CA ILE A 134 5.91 4.03 -7.64
C ILE A 134 5.52 3.19 -8.85
N ASP A 135 4.40 3.53 -9.47
CA ASP A 135 3.88 2.75 -10.60
C ASP A 135 4.61 3.13 -11.89
N LYS A 136 5.39 2.20 -12.44
CA LYS A 136 6.14 2.40 -13.68
C LYS A 136 5.26 2.38 -14.92
N ASN A 137 4.00 1.93 -14.83
CA ASN A 137 3.14 1.91 -16.01
C ASN A 137 2.85 3.35 -16.48
N PRO A 138 3.25 3.72 -17.71
CA PRO A 138 3.14 5.09 -18.22
C PRO A 138 1.69 5.58 -18.31
N GLN A 139 0.70 4.69 -18.38
CA GLN A 139 -0.72 5.06 -18.41
C GLN A 139 -1.16 5.81 -17.15
N PHE A 140 -0.52 5.54 -16.00
CA PHE A 140 -0.86 6.19 -14.73
C PHE A 140 -0.07 7.47 -14.48
N ASN A 141 0.87 7.83 -15.36
CA ASN A 141 1.64 9.06 -15.32
C ASN A 141 2.24 9.37 -13.91
N GLN A 142 2.75 8.35 -13.22
CA GLN A 142 3.34 8.51 -11.89
C GLN A 142 4.79 8.99 -11.96
N ILE A 143 5.50 8.70 -13.05
CA ILE A 143 6.87 9.16 -13.29
C ILE A 143 6.84 10.07 -14.51
N THR A 144 7.32 11.30 -14.33
CA THR A 144 7.56 12.27 -15.39
C THR A 144 9.02 12.75 -15.33
N PRO A 145 9.51 13.48 -16.34
CA PRO A 145 10.85 14.05 -16.28
C PRO A 145 11.04 15.07 -15.14
N GLN A 146 9.95 15.59 -14.55
CA GLN A 146 10.02 16.60 -13.49
C GLN A 146 9.70 16.03 -12.10
N THR A 147 8.81 15.03 -12.03
CA THR A 147 8.23 14.61 -10.76
C THR A 147 8.00 13.10 -10.71
N VAL A 148 8.03 12.55 -9.51
CA VAL A 148 7.53 11.21 -9.20
C VAL A 148 6.41 11.28 -8.17
N LYS A 149 5.34 10.50 -8.38
CA LYS A 149 4.24 10.33 -7.43
C LYS A 149 4.43 9.04 -6.65
N LEU A 150 4.37 9.17 -5.32
CA LEU A 150 4.51 8.09 -4.36
C LEU A 150 3.15 7.81 -3.73
N ILE A 151 2.68 6.57 -3.80
CA ILE A 151 1.41 6.14 -3.21
C ILE A 151 1.72 5.28 -2.00
N GLN A 152 1.43 5.77 -0.79
CA GLN A 152 1.57 4.94 0.40
C GLN A 152 0.49 3.85 0.41
N VAL A 153 0.89 2.62 0.68
CA VAL A 153 0.00 1.45 0.73
C VAL A 153 0.22 0.65 2.01
N LYS A 154 -0.77 -0.16 2.38
CA LYS A 154 -0.63 -1.17 3.44
C LYS A 154 -0.89 -2.58 2.93
N PRO A 155 -0.10 -3.58 3.32
CA PRO A 155 -0.43 -4.99 3.09
C PRO A 155 -1.70 -5.36 3.85
N THR A 156 -2.68 -5.97 3.17
CA THR A 156 -3.98 -6.32 3.75
C THR A 156 -4.25 -7.80 3.70
N ILE A 157 -4.46 -8.36 2.51
CA ILE A 157 -4.88 -9.75 2.31
C ILE A 157 -3.76 -10.53 1.63
N SER A 158 -3.48 -11.74 2.11
CA SER A 158 -2.68 -12.74 1.41
C SER A 158 -3.46 -14.06 1.36
N ASN A 159 -3.20 -14.90 0.37
CA ASN A 159 -3.71 -16.27 0.33
C ASN A 159 -2.76 -17.28 0.99
N LYS A 160 -1.85 -16.82 1.87
CA LYS A 160 -1.02 -17.71 2.68
C LYS A 160 -1.95 -18.60 3.51
N PRO A 161 -1.82 -19.94 3.46
CA PRO A 161 -2.57 -20.81 4.35
C PRO A 161 -2.33 -20.39 5.80
N GLN A 162 -3.41 -20.10 6.53
CA GLN A 162 -3.30 -19.95 7.97
C GLN A 162 -3.07 -21.36 8.52
N ASN A 163 -1.89 -21.60 9.11
CA ASN A 163 -1.71 -22.79 9.92
C ASN A 163 -2.74 -22.70 11.04
N ASN A 164 -3.82 -23.49 10.94
CA ASN A 164 -4.71 -23.74 12.06
C ASN A 164 -3.87 -24.45 13.13
N ILE A 165 -3.20 -23.67 13.97
CA ILE A 165 -2.86 -24.14 15.31
C ILE A 165 -4.22 -24.21 16.00
N LEU A 166 -4.83 -25.39 15.92
CA LEU A 166 -5.89 -25.77 16.84
C LEU A 166 -5.32 -25.52 18.24
N PHE A 167 -5.84 -24.49 18.91
CA PHE A 167 -5.66 -24.40 20.35
C PHE A 167 -6.43 -25.59 20.94
N GLU A 168 -5.71 -26.65 21.31
CA GLU A 168 -6.19 -27.67 22.26
C GLU A 168 -6.34 -27.06 23.67
#